data_AF-A0AAD4CT72-F1
#
_entry.id   AF-A0AAD4CT72-F1
#
_cell.length_a   1.000
_cell.length_b   1.000
_cell.length_c   1.000
_cell.angle_alpha   90.00
_cell.angle_beta   90.00
_cell.angle_gamma   90.00
#
_symmetry.space_group_name_H-M   'P 1'
#
loop_
_entity.id
_entity.type
_entity.pdbx_description
1 polymer ?
#
loop_
_entity_poly.entity_id
_entity_poly.type
_entity_poly.pdbx_seq_one_letter_code
_entity_poly.pdbx_strand_id
1 'polypeptide(L)'
;MDKERIKSQLATLQIPVFNVQWPEAIAPNECLIEDQMIKWGDDHGLFVNNFAYREQTKRARFASLAARCYPNARPELLQTIADFLLRVFLVDDLLFDRVDTITTHTLPNLTKIVNIMDGGSVGPEPIYGEDALYDICRRFRMLLSGEQFERFVQVFRMWPAMEGLQILNHIQGRQAGIEEYNVIRRYTTGVLPCIALSDAANQGSVTAEEFYDPRVQLLRRHTLNIISLANDIHSLHVETHQPGHFSNFIRGYMDWVAKDTQRYSVEFATTDADDRGILGN
;
A
#
# COMPACT_ATOMS: atom_id res chain seq x y z
N MET A 1 -11.54 -8.22 21.95
CA MET A 1 -12.18 -9.31 21.18
C MET A 1 -11.13 -10.39 20.95
N ASP A 2 -11.40 -11.63 21.36
CA ASP A 2 -10.42 -12.71 21.35
C ASP A 2 -9.94 -13.01 19.91
N LYS A 3 -8.62 -13.05 19.68
CA LYS A 3 -8.02 -13.28 18.34
C LYS A 3 -8.56 -14.58 17.73
N GLU A 4 -8.83 -15.59 18.55
CA GLU A 4 -9.37 -16.88 18.12
C GLU A 4 -10.82 -16.80 17.62
N ARG A 5 -11.64 -15.92 18.19
CA ARG A 5 -13.01 -15.68 17.70
C ARG A 5 -13.01 -15.04 16.31
N ILE A 6 -12.09 -14.11 16.07
CA ILE A 6 -11.96 -13.43 14.77
C ILE A 6 -11.47 -14.41 13.71
N LYS A 7 -10.46 -15.24 14.03
CA LYS A 7 -9.99 -16.29 13.11
C LYS A 7 -11.10 -17.27 12.70
N SER A 8 -11.91 -17.71 13.67
CA SER A 8 -13.05 -18.61 13.41
C SER A 8 -14.10 -17.95 12.49
N GLN A 9 -14.43 -16.67 12.71
CA GLN A 9 -15.33 -15.93 11.84
C GLN A 9 -14.75 -15.72 10.43
N LEU A 10 -13.47 -15.38 10.32
CA LEU A 10 -12.77 -15.21 9.05
C LEU A 10 -12.74 -16.49 8.21
N ALA A 11 -12.62 -17.67 8.84
CA ALA A 11 -12.64 -18.95 8.15
C ALA A 11 -13.99 -19.26 7.47
N THR A 12 -15.06 -18.58 7.89
CA THR A 12 -16.42 -18.73 7.33
C THR A 12 -16.80 -17.60 6.38
N LEU A 13 -15.93 -16.60 6.21
CA LEU A 13 -16.23 -15.39 5.47
C LEU A 13 -16.13 -15.66 3.97
N GLN A 14 -17.27 -15.58 3.27
CA GLN A 14 -17.27 -15.63 1.81
C GLN A 14 -16.86 -14.28 1.27
N ILE A 15 -15.70 -14.21 0.62
CA ILE A 15 -15.24 -13.01 -0.05
C ILE A 15 -16.17 -12.73 -1.24
N PRO A 16 -16.76 -11.53 -1.34
CA PRO A 16 -17.64 -11.19 -2.45
C PRO A 16 -16.88 -11.22 -3.78
N VAL A 17 -17.52 -11.73 -4.83
CA VAL A 17 -17.00 -11.65 -6.19
C VAL A 17 -17.39 -10.30 -6.77
N PHE A 18 -16.41 -9.45 -7.05
CA PHE A 18 -16.64 -8.19 -7.76
C PHE A 18 -16.71 -8.45 -9.26
N ASN A 19 -17.86 -8.17 -9.87
CA ASN A 19 -18.01 -8.23 -11.31
C ASN A 19 -17.75 -6.84 -11.91
N VAL A 20 -16.58 -6.67 -12.52
CA VAL A 20 -16.20 -5.44 -13.21
C VAL A 20 -16.31 -5.68 -14.71
N GLN A 21 -17.09 -4.86 -15.41
CA GLN A 21 -17.37 -5.02 -16.84
C GLN A 21 -16.21 -4.55 -17.76
N TRP A 22 -14.98 -4.54 -17.26
CA TRP A 22 -13.80 -4.18 -18.03
C TRP A 22 -13.10 -5.44 -18.53
N PRO A 23 -12.70 -5.48 -19.82
CA PRO A 23 -11.99 -6.63 -20.35
C PRO A 23 -10.65 -6.80 -19.65
N GLU A 24 -10.25 -8.05 -19.42
CA GLU A 24 -8.90 -8.34 -18.95
C GLU A 24 -7.87 -8.00 -20.03
N ALA A 25 -6.73 -7.48 -19.59
CA ALA A 25 -5.58 -7.22 -20.44
C ALA A 25 -4.30 -7.55 -19.66
N ILE A 26 -3.26 -7.94 -20.39
CA ILE A 26 -1.94 -8.22 -19.83
C ILE A 26 -0.87 -7.91 -20.87
N ALA A 27 0.22 -7.29 -20.42
CA ALA A 27 1.36 -7.02 -21.29
C ALA A 27 2.01 -8.33 -21.78
N PRO A 28 2.59 -8.35 -22.98
CA PRO A 28 3.33 -9.52 -23.47
C PRO A 28 4.59 -9.78 -22.63
N ASN A 29 5.09 -11.02 -22.68
CA ASN A 29 6.36 -11.44 -22.07
C ASN A 29 6.44 -11.30 -20.54
N GLU A 30 5.32 -11.40 -19.82
CA GLU A 30 5.26 -11.39 -18.35
C GLU A 30 6.29 -12.32 -17.70
N CYS A 31 6.48 -13.54 -18.21
CA CYS A 31 7.46 -14.49 -17.67
C CYS A 31 8.90 -13.95 -17.72
N LEU A 32 9.25 -13.24 -18.79
CA LEU A 32 10.58 -12.63 -18.92
C LEU A 32 10.73 -11.48 -17.93
N ILE A 33 9.68 -10.68 -17.74
CA ILE A 33 9.67 -9.59 -16.75
C ILE A 33 9.83 -10.15 -15.33
N GLU A 34 9.13 -11.24 -15.00
CA GLU A 34 9.24 -11.91 -13.70
C GLU A 34 10.66 -12.43 -13.46
N ASP A 35 11.26 -13.14 -14.43
CA ASP A 35 12.63 -13.65 -14.29
C ASP A 35 13.66 -12.52 -14.10
N GLN A 36 13.51 -11.43 -14.85
CA GLN A 36 14.39 -10.25 -14.74
C GLN A 36 14.17 -9.50 -13.42
N MET A 37 12.93 -9.38 -12.96
CA MET A 37 12.58 -8.71 -11.71
C MET A 37 13.14 -9.48 -10.50
N ILE A 38 13.03 -10.81 -10.51
CA ILE A 38 13.62 -11.66 -9.47
C ILE A 38 15.14 -11.54 -9.50
N LYS A 39 15.77 -11.58 -10.69
CA LYS A 39 17.22 -11.37 -10.80
C LYS A 39 17.64 -9.99 -10.28
N TRP A 40 16.89 -8.94 -10.62
CA TRP A 40 17.16 -7.58 -10.15
C TRP A 40 17.06 -7.49 -8.62
N GLY A 41 16.06 -8.14 -8.01
CA GLY A 41 15.95 -8.24 -6.55
C GLY A 41 17.11 -9.00 -5.90
N ASP A 42 17.61 -10.06 -6.55
CA ASP A 42 18.80 -10.81 -6.11
C ASP A 42 20.05 -9.89 -6.17
N ASP A 43 20.23 -9.14 -7.26
CA ASP A 43 21.38 -8.25 -7.47
C ASP A 43 21.41 -7.07 -6.47
N HIS A 44 20.24 -6.61 -6.02
CA HIS A 44 20.09 -5.57 -4.99
C HIS A 44 19.96 -6.13 -3.56
N GLY A 45 20.11 -7.44 -3.37
CA GLY A 45 20.06 -8.07 -2.05
C GLY A 45 18.72 -7.91 -1.32
N LEU A 46 17.60 -7.73 -2.05
CA LEU A 46 16.29 -7.48 -1.46
C LEU A 46 15.71 -8.71 -0.73
N PHE A 47 16.15 -9.91 -1.08
CA PHE A 47 15.70 -11.15 -0.46
C PHE A 47 16.57 -11.50 0.75
N VAL A 48 16.28 -10.89 1.90
CA VAL A 48 17.04 -11.11 3.13
C VAL A 48 16.98 -12.59 3.56
N ASN A 49 18.14 -13.26 3.55
CA ASN A 49 18.42 -14.54 4.21
C ASN A 49 17.40 -15.70 4.10
N ASN A 50 16.69 -15.90 2.98
CA ASN A 50 16.01 -17.19 2.76
C ASN A 50 15.59 -17.48 1.30
N PHE A 51 15.82 -18.71 0.86
CA PHE A 51 15.15 -19.33 -0.30
C PHE A 51 13.61 -19.24 -0.19
N ALA A 52 13.06 -19.40 1.02
CA ALA A 52 11.62 -19.35 1.25
C ALA A 52 11.00 -17.98 0.93
N TYR A 53 11.69 -16.87 1.25
CA TYR A 53 11.18 -15.52 0.98
C TYR A 53 11.16 -15.25 -0.52
N ARG A 54 12.21 -15.67 -1.23
CA ARG A 54 12.26 -15.62 -2.70
C ARG A 54 11.15 -16.43 -3.36
N GLU A 55 10.89 -17.65 -2.88
CA GLU A 55 9.80 -18.48 -3.40
C GLU A 55 8.41 -17.91 -3.07
N GLN A 56 8.25 -17.25 -1.92
CA GLN A 56 7.03 -16.51 -1.57
C GLN A 56 6.80 -15.34 -2.53
N THR A 57 7.83 -14.56 -2.83
CA THR A 57 7.77 -13.46 -3.82
C THR A 57 7.29 -13.95 -5.18
N LYS A 58 7.86 -15.06 -5.69
CA LYS A 58 7.41 -15.63 -6.97
C LYS A 58 5.93 -16.05 -6.96
N ARG A 59 5.42 -16.51 -5.82
CA ARG A 59 4.00 -16.85 -5.66
C ARG A 59 3.12 -15.60 -5.65
N ALA A 60 3.64 -14.47 -5.21
CA ALA A 60 2.92 -13.19 -5.22
C ALA A 60 2.75 -12.60 -6.63
N ARG A 61 3.58 -13.02 -7.59
CA ARG A 61 3.45 -12.68 -9.03
C ARG A 61 3.40 -11.17 -9.29
N PHE A 62 4.35 -10.43 -8.75
CA PHE A 62 4.39 -8.97 -8.88
C PHE A 62 4.59 -8.51 -10.33
N ALA A 63 5.29 -9.27 -11.18
CA ALA A 63 5.35 -8.93 -12.60
C ALA A 63 4.01 -9.13 -13.29
N SER A 64 3.21 -10.13 -12.88
CA SER A 64 1.83 -10.31 -13.35
C SER A 64 0.96 -9.10 -13.01
N LEU A 65 1.06 -8.63 -11.77
CA LEU A 65 0.36 -7.44 -11.32
C LEU A 65 0.76 -6.23 -12.16
N ALA A 66 2.07 -6.00 -12.37
CA ALA A 66 2.55 -4.93 -13.25
C ALA A 66 2.00 -5.06 -14.68
N ALA A 67 2.10 -6.25 -15.28
CA ALA A 67 1.67 -6.51 -16.65
C ALA A 67 0.17 -6.32 -16.85
N ARG A 68 -0.65 -6.61 -15.83
CA ARG A 68 -2.11 -6.37 -15.85
C ARG A 68 -2.47 -4.91 -15.61
N CYS A 69 -1.72 -4.20 -14.77
CA CYS A 69 -1.93 -2.77 -14.53
C CYS A 69 -1.50 -1.90 -15.73
N TYR A 70 -0.48 -2.34 -16.48
CA TYR A 70 0.12 -1.57 -17.56
C TYR A 70 0.27 -2.40 -18.85
N PRO A 71 -0.84 -2.88 -19.44
CA PRO A 71 -0.79 -3.81 -20.58
C PRO A 71 -0.16 -3.21 -21.84
N ASN A 72 -0.14 -1.88 -21.95
CA ASN A 72 0.38 -1.15 -23.12
C ASN A 72 1.79 -0.57 -22.90
N ALA A 73 2.39 -0.80 -21.73
CA ALA A 73 3.70 -0.24 -21.40
C ALA A 73 4.79 -0.79 -22.30
N ARG A 74 5.75 0.07 -22.64
CA ARG A 74 7.00 -0.36 -23.29
C ARG A 74 7.76 -1.31 -22.35
N PRO A 75 8.44 -2.36 -22.86
CA PRO A 75 9.08 -3.37 -22.03
C PRO A 75 10.01 -2.81 -20.94
N GLU A 76 10.78 -1.76 -21.24
CA GLU A 76 11.73 -1.17 -20.31
C GLU A 76 11.04 -0.42 -19.15
N LEU A 77 9.93 0.24 -19.45
CA LEU A 77 9.10 0.90 -18.45
C LEU A 77 8.37 -0.15 -17.59
N LEU A 78 7.81 -1.19 -18.23
CA LEU A 78 7.14 -2.27 -17.51
C LEU A 78 8.10 -3.00 -16.57
N GLN A 79 9.32 -3.29 -17.00
CA GLN A 79 10.35 -3.89 -16.14
C GLN A 79 10.66 -3.00 -14.92
N THR A 80 10.84 -1.70 -15.14
CA THR A 80 11.13 -0.75 -14.05
C THR A 80 9.95 -0.62 -13.08
N ILE A 81 8.72 -0.72 -13.57
CA ILE A 81 7.52 -0.76 -12.73
C ILE A 81 7.46 -2.07 -11.92
N ALA A 82 7.75 -3.22 -12.53
CA ALA A 82 7.76 -4.50 -11.82
C ALA A 82 8.79 -4.50 -10.69
N ASP A 83 10.00 -4.01 -10.95
CA ASP A 83 11.07 -3.85 -9.96
C ASP A 83 10.66 -2.88 -8.84
N PHE A 84 9.97 -1.79 -9.19
CA PHE A 84 9.40 -0.85 -8.21
C PHE A 84 8.36 -1.52 -7.32
N LEU A 85 7.41 -2.27 -7.90
CA LEU A 85 6.40 -2.99 -7.12
C LEU A 85 7.04 -4.00 -6.18
N LEU A 86 7.97 -4.82 -6.69
CA LEU A 86 8.74 -5.75 -5.88
C LEU A 86 9.36 -5.04 -4.68
N ARG A 87 10.12 -3.96 -4.93
CA ARG A 87 10.76 -3.20 -3.85
C ARG A 87 9.75 -2.67 -2.84
N VAL A 88 8.65 -2.06 -3.29
CA VAL A 88 7.64 -1.50 -2.37
C VAL A 88 7.08 -2.59 -1.46
N PHE A 89 6.67 -3.74 -2.01
CA PHE A 89 6.13 -4.83 -1.19
C PHE A 89 7.16 -5.41 -0.21
N LEU A 90 8.41 -5.62 -0.64
CA LEU A 90 9.43 -6.15 0.26
C LEU A 90 9.81 -5.15 1.35
N VAL A 91 9.86 -3.85 1.02
CA VAL A 91 10.14 -2.81 2.02
C VAL A 91 8.96 -2.66 2.98
N ASP A 92 7.72 -2.82 2.52
CA ASP A 92 6.51 -2.83 3.36
C ASP A 92 6.58 -3.94 4.42
N ASP A 93 6.80 -5.18 3.95
CA ASP A 93 7.02 -6.35 4.80
C ASP A 93 8.19 -6.15 5.79
N LEU A 94 9.30 -5.57 5.33
CA LEU A 94 10.55 -5.50 6.09
C LEU A 94 10.63 -4.31 7.04
N LEU A 95 9.95 -3.20 6.78
CA LEU A 95 10.05 -1.98 7.59
C LEU A 95 8.80 -1.73 8.44
N PHE A 96 7.61 -2.01 7.92
CA PHE A 96 6.36 -1.50 8.49
C PHE A 96 5.54 -2.59 9.19
N ASP A 97 5.51 -3.80 8.65
CA ASP A 97 4.77 -4.93 9.24
C ASP A 97 5.49 -5.64 10.43
N ARG A 98 6.47 -4.98 11.06
CA ARG A 98 7.20 -5.56 12.21
C ARG A 98 6.37 -5.57 13.50
N VAL A 99 6.54 -6.64 14.27
CA VAL A 99 5.88 -6.88 15.57
C VAL A 99 6.22 -5.84 16.62
N ASP A 100 7.48 -5.45 16.80
CA ASP A 100 7.86 -4.34 17.69
C ASP A 100 9.33 -3.97 17.50
N THR A 101 9.59 -2.70 17.21
CA THR A 101 10.52 -1.77 17.87
C THR A 101 10.86 -0.66 16.88
N ILE A 102 10.43 0.58 17.17
CA ILE A 102 11.14 1.73 16.60
C ILE A 102 12.59 1.55 17.00
N THR A 103 13.44 1.39 15.99
CA THR A 103 14.88 1.42 16.17
C THR A 103 15.40 2.82 15.91
N THR A 104 16.65 3.08 16.30
CA THR A 104 17.40 4.28 15.93
C THR A 104 17.50 4.49 14.41
N HIS A 105 17.24 3.45 13.60
CA HIS A 105 17.28 3.50 12.14
C HIS A 105 15.94 3.90 11.49
N THR A 106 14.81 3.83 12.22
CA THR A 106 13.47 4.09 11.65
C THR A 106 13.37 5.45 10.96
N LEU A 107 13.72 6.52 11.68
CA LEU A 107 13.68 7.89 11.14
C LEU A 107 14.70 8.11 10.01
N PRO A 108 15.98 7.68 10.14
CA PRO A 108 16.92 7.69 9.03
C PRO A 108 16.40 6.98 7.77
N ASN A 109 15.75 5.82 7.90
CA ASN A 109 15.23 5.07 6.74
C ASN A 109 14.09 5.82 6.05
N LEU A 110 13.10 6.29 6.81
CA LEU A 110 11.97 7.07 6.29
C LEU A 110 12.44 8.31 5.55
N THR A 111 13.37 9.06 6.15
CA THR A 111 13.93 10.28 5.54
C THR A 111 14.84 9.98 4.36
N LYS A 112 15.53 8.84 4.36
CA LYS A 112 16.40 8.42 3.26
C LYS A 112 15.59 8.11 1.99
N ILE A 113 14.40 7.51 2.12
CA ILE A 113 13.48 7.31 0.99
C ILE A 113 13.18 8.66 0.33
N VAL A 114 12.77 9.67 1.11
CA VAL A 114 12.47 11.02 0.60
C VAL A 114 13.71 11.65 -0.06
N ASN A 115 14.87 11.57 0.60
CA ASN A 115 16.12 12.13 0.07
C ASN A 115 16.52 11.51 -1.29
N ILE A 116 16.32 10.20 -1.49
CA ILE A 116 16.61 9.54 -2.77
C ILE A 116 15.65 10.00 -3.87
N MET A 117 14.36 10.16 -3.52
CA MET A 117 13.37 10.73 -4.44
C MET A 117 13.77 12.15 -4.88
N ASP A 118 14.38 12.92 -3.99
CA ASP A 118 14.88 14.28 -4.24
C ASP A 118 16.21 14.32 -5.01
N GLY A 119 16.74 13.16 -5.42
CA GLY A 119 18.00 13.08 -6.17
C GLY A 119 19.25 13.02 -5.30
N GLY A 120 19.09 12.85 -3.98
CA GLY A 120 20.20 12.57 -3.07
C GLY A 120 20.83 11.20 -3.31
N SER A 121 21.97 10.96 -2.66
CA SER A 121 22.75 9.73 -2.80
C SER A 121 22.37 8.64 -1.80
N VAL A 122 22.72 7.41 -2.18
CA VAL A 122 22.75 6.25 -1.29
C VAL A 122 23.90 6.43 -0.28
N GLY A 123 23.67 6.03 0.97
CA GLY A 123 24.71 6.03 2.00
C GLY A 123 25.74 4.90 1.79
N PRO A 124 26.81 4.85 2.60
CA PRO A 124 27.85 3.83 2.45
C PRO A 124 27.38 2.40 2.76
N GLU A 125 26.31 2.24 3.54
CA GLU A 125 25.76 0.93 3.95
C GLU A 125 24.23 0.95 3.80
N PRO A 126 23.69 0.67 2.59
CA PRO A 126 22.25 0.50 2.41
C PRO A 126 21.78 -0.78 3.09
N ILE A 127 20.72 -0.71 3.88
CA ILE A 127 20.18 -1.84 4.67
C ILE A 127 18.77 -2.23 4.20
N TYR A 128 18.04 -1.31 3.57
CA TYR A 128 16.61 -1.44 3.28
C TYR A 128 16.27 -1.14 1.82
N GLY A 129 17.16 -1.53 0.90
CA GLY A 129 16.96 -1.38 -0.54
C GLY A 129 17.00 0.09 -1.00
N GLU A 130 17.82 0.92 -0.37
CA GLU A 130 18.05 2.31 -0.79
C GLU A 130 18.73 2.38 -2.17
N ASP A 131 19.68 1.49 -2.42
CA ASP A 131 20.35 1.31 -3.71
C ASP A 131 19.36 0.88 -4.80
N ALA A 132 18.44 -0.02 -4.46
CA ALA A 132 17.34 -0.43 -5.33
C ALA A 132 16.41 0.74 -5.69
N LEU A 133 16.04 1.58 -4.69
CA LEU A 133 15.25 2.79 -4.95
C LEU A 133 15.99 3.77 -5.87
N TYR A 134 17.28 3.96 -5.61
CA TYR A 134 18.11 4.87 -6.37
C TYR A 134 18.19 4.42 -7.85
N ASP A 135 18.36 3.12 -8.10
CA ASP A 135 18.34 2.56 -9.45
C ASP A 135 16.97 2.76 -10.14
N ILE A 136 15.86 2.49 -9.44
CA ILE A 136 14.51 2.75 -9.96
C ILE A 136 14.34 4.22 -10.35
N CYS A 137 14.72 5.15 -9.47
CA CYS A 137 14.64 6.58 -9.74
C CYS A 137 15.52 6.99 -10.93
N ARG A 138 16.71 6.41 -11.06
CA ARG A 138 17.61 6.61 -12.21
C ARG A 138 16.95 6.13 -13.51
N ARG A 139 16.35 4.95 -13.51
CA ARG A 139 15.65 4.39 -14.69
C ARG A 139 14.41 5.18 -15.06
N PHE A 140 13.58 5.55 -14.10
CA PHE A 140 12.42 6.40 -14.36
C PHE A 140 12.80 7.76 -14.94
N ARG A 141 13.87 8.41 -14.48
CA ARG A 141 14.36 9.67 -15.09
C ARG A 141 14.79 9.53 -16.56
N MET A 142 15.20 8.32 -16.99
CA MET A 142 15.52 8.05 -18.39
C MET A 142 14.29 7.69 -19.24
N LEU A 143 13.26 7.12 -18.61
CA LEU A 143 12.10 6.54 -19.30
C LEU A 143 10.87 7.46 -19.33
N LEU A 144 10.78 8.39 -18.39
CA LEU A 144 9.67 9.32 -18.20
C LEU A 144 10.07 10.74 -18.61
N SER A 145 9.08 11.54 -19.00
CA SER A 145 9.27 13.00 -19.06
C SER A 145 9.49 13.58 -17.64
N GLY A 146 10.06 14.78 -17.55
CA GLY A 146 10.26 15.45 -16.25
C GLY A 146 8.95 15.61 -15.48
N GLU A 147 7.86 15.99 -16.17
CA GLU A 147 6.53 16.13 -15.58
C GLU A 147 5.99 14.79 -15.03
N GLN A 148 6.11 13.70 -15.79
CA GLN A 148 5.68 12.37 -15.35
C GLN A 148 6.47 11.88 -14.14
N PHE A 149 7.80 12.07 -14.16
CA PHE A 149 8.64 11.73 -13.03
C PHE A 149 8.29 12.55 -11.78
N GLU A 150 8.08 13.85 -11.92
CA GLU A 150 7.69 14.70 -10.79
C GLU A 150 6.31 14.33 -10.23
N ARG A 151 5.32 14.00 -11.06
CA ARG A 151 4.02 13.50 -10.60
C ARG A 151 4.16 12.23 -9.76
N PHE A 152 4.99 11.28 -10.20
CA PHE A 152 5.29 10.06 -9.46
C PHE A 152 5.99 10.36 -8.13
N VAL A 153 7.02 11.20 -8.16
CA VAL A 153 7.81 11.56 -6.98
C VAL A 153 6.96 12.29 -5.94
N GLN A 154 6.14 13.25 -6.35
CA GLN A 154 5.29 14.04 -5.44
C GLN A 154 4.35 13.17 -4.62
N VAL A 155 3.73 12.16 -5.22
CA VAL A 155 2.83 11.26 -4.49
C VAL A 155 3.58 10.22 -3.65
N PHE A 156 4.72 9.71 -4.13
CA PHE A 156 5.48 8.70 -3.39
C PHE A 156 6.22 9.27 -2.18
N ARG A 157 6.62 10.56 -2.20
CA ARG A 157 7.18 11.27 -1.03
C ARG A 157 6.25 11.25 0.19
N MET A 158 4.94 11.14 -0.01
CA MET A 158 3.98 11.08 1.08
C MET A 158 4.00 9.72 1.80
N TRP A 159 4.48 8.67 1.15
CA TRP A 159 4.46 7.32 1.70
C TRP A 159 5.22 7.22 3.04
N PRO A 160 6.52 7.62 3.14
CA PRO A 160 7.24 7.56 4.42
C PRO A 160 6.60 8.35 5.56
N ALA A 161 6.00 9.52 5.26
CA ALA A 161 5.35 10.34 6.27
C ALA A 161 4.09 9.66 6.82
N MET A 162 3.31 9.01 5.95
CA MET A 162 2.06 8.34 6.33
C MET A 162 2.34 7.01 7.03
N GLU A 163 3.38 6.29 6.64
CA GLU A 163 3.90 5.15 7.41
C GLU A 163 4.36 5.56 8.81
N GLY A 164 5.04 6.70 8.94
CA GLY A 164 5.39 7.27 10.24
C GLY A 164 4.17 7.50 11.15
N LEU A 165 3.04 7.93 10.59
CA LEU A 165 1.79 8.07 11.35
C LEU A 165 1.18 6.71 11.73
N GLN A 166 1.27 5.69 10.88
CA GLN A 166 0.86 4.32 11.23
C GLN A 166 1.67 3.80 12.41
N ILE A 167 2.99 3.95 12.37
CA ILE A 167 3.89 3.57 13.46
C ILE A 167 3.55 4.32 14.75
N LEU A 168 3.24 5.62 14.67
CA LEU A 168 2.85 6.42 15.84
C LEU A 168 1.54 5.92 16.47
N ASN A 169 0.54 5.62 15.64
CA ASN A 169 -0.74 5.05 16.10
C ASN A 169 -0.53 3.72 16.81
N HIS A 170 0.35 2.88 16.25
CA HIS A 170 0.76 1.63 16.87
C HIS A 170 1.35 1.86 18.27
N ILE A 171 2.39 2.69 18.40
CA ILE A 171 3.06 2.93 19.70
C ILE A 171 2.09 3.46 20.75
N GLN A 172 1.13 4.28 20.34
CA GLN A 172 0.12 4.82 21.25
C GLN A 172 -0.97 3.82 21.63
N GLY A 173 -0.95 2.60 21.06
CA GLY A 173 -2.02 1.61 21.22
C GLY A 173 -3.36 2.12 20.71
N ARG A 174 -3.35 3.08 19.78
CA ARG A 174 -4.53 3.80 19.34
C ARG A 174 -4.95 3.32 17.96
N GLN A 175 -6.24 3.04 17.83
CA GLN A 175 -6.83 2.80 16.52
C GLN A 175 -7.17 4.12 15.84
N ALA A 176 -6.84 4.21 14.55
CA ALA A 176 -7.22 5.34 13.73
C ALA A 176 -8.76 5.38 13.60
N GLY A 177 -9.34 6.58 13.72
CA GLY A 177 -10.74 6.79 13.34
C GLY A 177 -10.93 6.66 11.83
N ILE A 178 -12.17 6.57 11.34
CA ILE A 178 -12.45 6.39 9.90
C ILE A 178 -11.81 7.48 9.04
N GLU A 179 -11.93 8.75 9.44
CA GLU A 179 -11.34 9.88 8.69
C GLU A 179 -9.82 9.81 8.65
N GLU A 180 -9.20 9.48 9.79
CA GLU A 180 -7.76 9.33 9.89
C GLU A 180 -7.26 8.14 9.05
N TYR A 181 -7.94 7.00 9.16
CA TYR A 181 -7.70 5.82 8.34
C TYR A 181 -7.74 6.16 6.86
N ASN A 182 -8.78 6.86 6.40
CA ASN A 182 -8.93 7.25 4.99
C ASN A 182 -7.79 8.16 4.50
N VAL A 183 -7.27 9.03 5.36
CA VAL A 183 -6.14 9.92 5.03
C VAL A 183 -4.82 9.14 4.96
N ILE A 184 -4.55 8.29 5.95
CA ILE A 184 -3.34 7.48 6.01
C ILE A 184 -3.33 6.46 4.85
N ARG A 185 -4.39 5.65 4.74
CA ARG A 185 -4.52 4.55 3.76
C ARG A 185 -4.34 5.04 2.32
N ARG A 186 -4.82 6.24 2.04
CA ARG A 186 -4.71 6.90 0.73
C ARG A 186 -3.28 6.97 0.19
N TYR A 187 -2.29 7.05 1.07
CA TYR A 187 -0.89 7.18 0.69
C TYR A 187 -0.05 5.96 1.05
N THR A 188 -0.54 5.08 1.93
CA THR A 188 0.14 3.84 2.33
C THR A 188 -0.11 2.68 1.38
N THR A 189 -1.17 2.74 0.57
CA THR A 189 -1.51 1.68 -0.41
C THR A 189 -0.57 1.56 -1.62
N GLY A 190 0.32 2.53 -1.87
CA GLY A 190 1.19 2.53 -3.05
C GLY A 190 0.48 2.75 -4.41
N VAL A 191 -0.84 2.93 -4.42
CA VAL A 191 -1.64 3.03 -5.66
C VAL A 191 -1.47 4.37 -6.37
N LEU A 192 -1.38 5.48 -5.64
CA LEU A 192 -1.23 6.81 -6.27
C LEU A 192 0.05 6.96 -7.12
N PRO A 193 1.23 6.50 -6.67
CA PRO A 193 2.42 6.41 -7.52
C PRO A 193 2.19 5.60 -8.79
N CYS A 194 1.48 4.47 -8.68
CA CYS A 194 1.13 3.64 -9.83
C CYS A 194 0.24 4.39 -10.83
N ILE A 195 -0.82 5.04 -10.34
CA ILE A 195 -1.70 5.85 -11.18
C ILE A 195 -0.92 6.96 -11.92
N ALA A 196 0.09 7.57 -11.27
CA ALA A 196 0.92 8.61 -11.88
C ALA A 196 1.75 8.14 -13.08
N LEU A 197 1.93 6.83 -13.26
CA LEU A 197 2.66 6.23 -14.40
C LEU A 197 1.73 5.83 -15.56
N SER A 198 0.41 6.03 -15.42
CA SER A 198 -0.58 5.50 -16.37
C SER A 198 -0.48 6.11 -17.77
N ASP A 199 -0.19 7.40 -17.89
CA ASP A 199 -0.05 8.08 -19.18
C ASP A 199 1.24 7.63 -19.89
N ALA A 200 2.36 7.57 -19.17
CA ALA A 200 3.63 7.04 -19.68
C ALA A 200 3.49 5.59 -20.16
N ALA A 201 2.80 4.75 -19.39
CA ALA A 201 2.52 3.36 -19.75
C ALA A 201 1.62 3.23 -20.98
N ASN A 202 0.76 4.19 -21.26
CA ASN A 202 -0.08 4.21 -22.47
C ASN A 202 0.55 5.01 -23.62
N GLN A 203 1.80 5.47 -23.47
CA GLN A 203 2.48 6.33 -24.44
C GLN A 203 1.67 7.60 -24.76
N GLY A 204 0.78 8.00 -23.85
CA GLY A 204 -0.11 9.14 -23.98
C GLY A 204 0.52 10.39 -23.38
N SER A 205 0.28 11.54 -24.00
CA SER A 205 0.66 12.84 -23.46
C SER A 205 -0.52 13.44 -22.69
N VAL A 206 -0.63 13.19 -21.39
CA VAL A 206 -1.60 13.90 -20.54
C VAL A 206 -0.97 15.21 -20.09
N THR A 207 -1.49 16.32 -20.60
CA THR A 207 -1.02 17.67 -20.26
C THR A 207 -1.23 17.95 -18.77
N ALA A 208 -0.54 18.97 -18.23
CA ALA A 208 -0.76 19.38 -16.85
C ALA A 208 -2.21 19.85 -16.62
N GLU A 209 -2.80 20.58 -17.58
CA GLU A 209 -4.19 21.04 -17.50
C GLU A 209 -5.18 19.86 -17.38
N GLU A 210 -5.04 18.84 -18.23
CA GLU A 210 -5.87 17.64 -18.16
C GLU A 210 -5.62 16.85 -16.88
N PHE A 211 -4.35 16.67 -16.48
CA PHE A 211 -4.01 15.92 -15.28
C PHE A 211 -4.61 16.56 -14.03
N TYR A 212 -4.49 17.88 -13.90
CA TYR A 212 -4.95 18.64 -12.73
C TYR A 212 -6.44 19.04 -12.80
N ASP A 213 -7.16 18.66 -13.86
CA ASP A 213 -8.62 18.84 -13.93
C ASP A 213 -9.28 18.17 -12.70
N PRO A 214 -10.16 18.88 -11.96
CA PRO A 214 -10.81 18.35 -10.77
C PRO A 214 -11.54 17.01 -10.99
N ARG A 215 -12.08 16.78 -12.19
CA ARG A 215 -12.78 15.53 -12.56
C ARG A 215 -11.80 14.38 -12.70
N VAL A 216 -10.62 14.62 -13.26
CA VAL A 216 -9.54 13.62 -13.34
C VAL A 216 -9.00 13.32 -11.96
N GLN A 217 -8.81 14.34 -11.11
CA GLN A 217 -8.40 14.13 -9.72
C GLN A 217 -9.44 13.33 -8.91
N LEU A 218 -10.73 13.56 -9.14
CA LEU A 218 -11.82 12.78 -8.55
C LEU A 218 -11.81 11.33 -9.04
N LEU A 219 -11.61 11.10 -10.35
CA LEU A 219 -11.47 9.76 -10.91
C LEU A 219 -10.29 9.01 -10.27
N ARG A 220 -9.12 9.65 -10.17
CA ARG A 220 -7.95 9.07 -9.49
C ARG A 220 -8.26 8.69 -8.04
N ARG A 221 -9.03 9.50 -7.33
CA ARG A 221 -9.47 9.23 -5.95
C ARG A 221 -10.40 8.02 -5.87
N HIS A 222 -11.35 7.89 -6.79
CA HIS A 222 -12.24 6.73 -6.84
C HIS A 222 -11.49 5.44 -7.19
N THR A 223 -10.59 5.49 -8.18
CA THR A 223 -9.73 4.35 -8.54
C THR A 223 -8.91 3.87 -7.34
N LEU A 224 -8.28 4.81 -6.62
CA LEU A 224 -7.57 4.52 -5.37
C LEU A 224 -8.49 3.80 -4.38
N ASN A 225 -9.64 4.39 -4.04
CA ASN A 225 -10.54 3.84 -3.02
C ASN A 225 -11.01 2.42 -3.38
N ILE A 226 -11.35 2.16 -4.64
CA ILE A 226 -11.76 0.83 -5.10
C ILE A 226 -10.64 -0.19 -4.88
N ILE A 227 -9.42 0.15 -5.29
CA ILE A 227 -8.26 -0.76 -5.16
C ILE A 227 -7.92 -0.99 -3.69
N SER A 228 -7.87 0.08 -2.88
CA SER A 228 -7.52 -0.01 -1.46
C SER A 228 -8.54 -0.83 -0.67
N LEU A 229 -9.84 -0.60 -0.87
CA LEU A 229 -10.90 -1.34 -0.18
C LEU A 229 -10.98 -2.80 -0.66
N ALA A 230 -10.77 -3.05 -1.95
CA ALA A 230 -10.66 -4.41 -2.46
C ALA A 230 -9.46 -5.14 -1.83
N ASN A 231 -8.31 -4.47 -1.72
CA ASN A 231 -7.16 -5.02 -1.00
C ASN A 231 -7.53 -5.34 0.45
N ASP A 232 -8.12 -4.41 1.21
CA ASP A 232 -8.51 -4.65 2.61
C ASP A 232 -9.43 -5.88 2.75
N ILE A 233 -10.36 -6.09 1.81
CA ILE A 233 -11.25 -7.25 1.80
C ILE A 233 -10.47 -8.55 1.55
N HIS A 234 -9.58 -8.55 0.55
CA HIS A 234 -8.84 -9.75 0.14
C HIS A 234 -7.65 -10.08 1.05
N SER A 235 -7.02 -9.08 1.67
CA SER A 235 -5.85 -9.23 2.54
C SER A 235 -6.23 -9.51 3.99
N LEU A 236 -7.47 -9.23 4.42
CA LEU A 236 -7.92 -9.37 5.81
C LEU A 236 -7.54 -10.72 6.44
N HIS A 237 -7.71 -11.82 5.69
CA HIS A 237 -7.38 -13.14 6.19
C HIS A 237 -5.88 -13.28 6.49
N VAL A 238 -5.02 -12.84 5.58
CA VAL A 238 -3.57 -12.92 5.73
C VAL A 238 -3.11 -11.97 6.85
N GLU A 239 -3.53 -10.72 6.79
CA GLU A 239 -3.16 -9.68 7.75
C GLU A 239 -3.55 -10.06 9.19
N THR A 240 -4.73 -10.64 9.40
CA THR A 240 -5.17 -11.06 10.75
C THR A 240 -4.31 -12.19 11.34
N HIS A 241 -3.63 -12.96 10.49
CA HIS A 241 -2.72 -14.04 10.91
C HIS A 241 -1.25 -13.58 10.96
N GLN A 242 -0.92 -12.43 10.37
CA GLN A 242 0.42 -11.87 10.45
C GLN A 242 0.68 -11.32 11.86
N PRO A 243 1.87 -11.61 12.42
CA PRO A 243 2.30 -10.96 13.64
C PRO A 243 2.75 -9.53 13.27
N GLY A 244 2.13 -8.51 13.85
CA GLY A 244 2.45 -7.11 13.52
C GLY A 244 1.25 -6.19 13.57
N HIS A 245 1.42 -5.03 12.95
CA HIS A 245 0.43 -3.95 12.92
C HIS A 245 0.02 -3.72 11.48
N PHE A 246 -1.25 -3.92 11.20
CA PHE A 246 -1.83 -3.70 9.88
C PHE A 246 -3.02 -2.77 10.03
N SER A 247 -3.23 -1.93 9.01
CA SER A 247 -4.32 -0.97 8.96
C SER A 247 -5.34 -1.42 7.92
N ASN A 248 -6.41 -2.07 8.39
CA ASN A 248 -7.46 -2.63 7.56
C ASN A 248 -8.83 -2.07 7.93
N PHE A 249 -9.59 -1.61 6.94
CA PHE A 249 -10.90 -1.00 7.15
C PHE A 249 -11.88 -1.95 7.87
N ILE A 250 -11.93 -3.23 7.48
CA ILE A 250 -12.85 -4.21 8.07
C ILE A 250 -12.50 -4.43 9.54
N ARG A 251 -11.21 -4.48 9.86
CA ARG A 251 -10.77 -4.62 11.25
C ARG A 251 -11.17 -3.43 12.10
N GLY A 252 -10.92 -2.21 11.60
CA GLY A 252 -11.35 -0.98 12.27
C GLY A 252 -12.86 -0.91 12.48
N TYR A 253 -13.65 -1.34 11.48
CA TYR A 253 -15.09 -1.44 11.60
C TYR A 253 -15.53 -2.46 12.67
N MET A 254 -14.94 -3.65 12.70
CA MET A 254 -15.28 -4.68 13.70
C MET A 254 -14.95 -4.22 15.13
N ASP A 255 -13.82 -3.54 15.32
CA ASP A 255 -13.43 -3.00 16.62
C ASP A 255 -14.33 -1.82 17.03
N TRP A 256 -14.77 -0.98 16.08
CA TRP A 256 -15.80 0.03 16.31
C TRP A 256 -17.14 -0.60 16.74
N VAL A 257 -17.64 -1.62 16.02
CA VAL A 257 -18.88 -2.33 16.41
C VAL A 257 -18.75 -2.94 17.80
N ALA A 258 -17.63 -3.56 18.12
CA ALA A 258 -17.39 -4.13 19.45
C ALA A 258 -17.40 -3.07 20.56
N LYS A 259 -16.89 -1.86 20.27
CA LYS A 259 -16.92 -0.74 21.21
C LYS A 259 -18.31 -0.10 21.31
N ASP A 260 -19.01 0.07 20.19
CA ASP A 260 -20.35 0.66 20.15
C ASP A 260 -21.37 -0.26 20.83
N THR A 261 -21.27 -1.57 20.64
CA THR A 261 -22.11 -2.55 21.35
C THR A 261 -21.89 -2.57 22.86
N GLN A 262 -20.72 -2.13 23.36
CA GLN A 262 -20.49 -1.95 24.79
C GLN A 262 -21.20 -0.72 25.37
N ARG A 263 -21.58 0.27 24.56
CA ARG A 263 -22.38 1.42 25.01
C ARG A 263 -23.70 1.02 25.66
N TYR A 264 -24.26 -0.11 25.20
CA TYR A 264 -25.49 -0.70 25.71
C TYR A 264 -25.27 -1.68 26.87
N SER A 265 -24.04 -1.81 27.39
CA SER A 265 -23.76 -2.69 28.53
C SER A 265 -24.26 -2.05 29.83
N VAL A 266 -24.58 -2.90 30.82
CA VAL A 266 -25.06 -2.48 32.15
C VAL A 266 -24.07 -1.53 32.85
N GLU A 267 -22.79 -1.62 32.50
CA GLU A 267 -21.70 -0.81 33.04
C GLU A 267 -21.73 0.64 32.56
N PHE A 268 -22.27 0.91 31.36
CA PHE A 268 -22.43 2.26 30.79
C PHE A 268 -23.88 2.77 30.80
N ALA A 269 -24.82 1.95 31.26
CA ALA A 269 -26.24 2.26 31.33
C ALA A 269 -26.59 3.47 32.22
N THR A 270 -25.72 3.83 33.17
CA THR A 270 -25.90 5.00 34.05
C THR A 270 -25.46 6.32 33.41
N THR A 271 -24.68 6.26 32.32
CA THR A 271 -24.14 7.43 31.61
C THR A 271 -24.77 7.64 30.22
N ASP A 272 -25.51 6.67 29.71
CA ASP A 272 -26.23 6.81 28.45
C ASP A 272 -27.50 7.65 28.64
N ALA A 273 -27.92 8.39 27.61
CA ALA A 273 -29.10 9.23 27.69
C ALA A 273 -30.35 8.36 27.93
N ASP A 274 -30.98 8.51 29.10
CA ASP A 274 -32.21 7.80 29.43
C ASP A 274 -33.41 8.53 28.79
N ASP A 275 -33.73 8.15 27.56
CA ASP A 275 -34.84 8.73 26.81
C ASP A 275 -36.22 8.19 27.25
N ARG A 276 -36.27 7.27 28.24
CA ARG A 276 -37.53 6.64 28.71
C ARG A 276 -38.51 7.63 29.35
N GLY A 277 -38.06 8.85 29.66
CA GLY A 277 -38.89 9.96 30.16
C GLY A 277 -39.23 11.05 29.13
N ILE A 278 -38.70 10.99 27.90
CA ILE A 278 -38.82 12.08 26.92
C ILE A 278 -40.09 11.97 26.07
N LEU A 279 -40.68 10.78 25.94
CA LEU A 279 -41.92 10.55 25.19
C LEU A 279 -43.20 10.60 26.06
N GLY A 280 -43.11 11.12 27.28
CA GLY A 280 -44.23 11.24 28.22
C GLY A 280 -44.58 12.68 28.57
N ASN A 281 -45.28 13.36 27.66
CA ASN A 281 -46.36 14.34 27.91
C ASN A 281 -46.99 14.78 26.58
#